data_AF-A0A816AIC2-F1
#
_entry.id   AF-A0A816AIC2-F1
#
_cell.length_a   1.000
_cell.length_b   1.000
_cell.length_c   1.000
_cell.angle_alpha   90.00
_cell.angle_beta   90.00
_cell.angle_gamma   90.00
#
_symmetry.space_group_name_H-M   'P 1'
#
loop_
_entity.id
_entity.type
_entity.pdbx_description
1 polymer ?
#
loop_
_entity_poly.entity_id
_entity_poly.type
_entity_poly.pdbx_seq_one_letter_code
_entity_poly.pdbx_strand_id
1 'polypeptide(L)'
;MSSFESSSSSSMNIPPQTKSDYENAEEEKQEALDVDHLEKMGYKQELHRGFSSFMSFAFCFTSTSVVVSIALSFDYTLKTGGSGVAVWSWMIGSLFTILVAYSLAEICSVYPHAGSVYHWSGQLAPADSAPLISYFCGWLSFVGNVTGDASYCSGFVSILNAVIMLHDKPSLSTTDQVLISIIVLFTWSAVNTLRINQQGWINNLSAIFQLSATLIIVIVLFIMTPKHATVHDVFFSTYNGTGLPFVYVCCISILSTLFSLSGYAGSANLAEETKDAGRTAPKEIVLTCICSAIAGFVYLLAVLFTIPNIAQFVKDNEENENENGDTLDDTVATFKLALSYHGTLILTILLLISFYFAGVASITSTTRL
;
A
#
# COMPACT_ATOMS: atom_id res chain seq x y z
N MET A 1 38.82 9.73 78.17
CA MET A 1 38.58 8.57 77.27
C MET A 1 37.16 8.73 76.73
N SER A 2 36.99 9.55 75.68
CA SER A 2 35.70 9.72 75.00
C SER A 2 35.97 9.60 73.50
N SER A 3 35.57 8.46 72.95
CA SER A 3 35.69 8.09 71.54
C SER A 3 34.77 8.94 70.69
N PHE A 4 35.33 9.57 69.66
CA PHE A 4 34.61 10.11 68.51
C PHE A 4 33.94 8.96 67.75
N GLU A 5 32.61 8.98 67.63
CA GLU A 5 31.88 8.17 66.66
C GLU A 5 31.84 8.93 65.32
N SER A 6 32.49 8.35 64.30
CA SER A 6 32.38 8.77 62.91
C SER A 6 31.06 8.28 62.33
N SER A 7 30.19 9.19 61.90
CA SER A 7 29.01 8.88 61.12
C SER A 7 29.41 8.32 59.75
N SER A 8 29.23 7.01 59.53
CA SER A 8 29.35 6.40 58.21
C SER A 8 28.15 6.80 57.35
N SER A 9 28.40 7.58 56.30
CA SER A 9 27.41 7.82 55.25
C SER A 9 27.07 6.50 54.55
N SER A 10 25.83 6.03 54.73
CA SER A 10 25.24 4.97 53.93
C SER A 10 25.19 5.43 52.47
N SER A 11 26.16 5.02 51.65
CA SER A 11 26.08 5.14 50.21
C SER A 11 24.97 4.20 49.74
N MET A 12 23.81 4.77 49.40
CA MET A 12 22.70 4.07 48.77
C MET A 12 23.23 3.38 47.51
N ASN A 13 23.37 2.06 47.57
CA ASN A 13 23.94 1.25 46.52
C ASN A 13 22.85 1.06 45.45
N ILE A 14 22.71 2.02 44.56
CA ILE A 14 21.80 1.94 43.41
C ILE A 14 22.39 0.87 42.49
N PRO A 15 21.68 -0.25 42.22
CA PRO A 15 22.18 -1.26 41.30
C PRO A 15 22.42 -0.61 39.93
N PRO A 16 23.50 -0.99 39.21
CA PRO A 16 23.79 -0.43 37.91
C PRO A 16 22.61 -0.69 36.98
N GLN A 17 21.96 0.37 36.52
CA GLN A 17 20.88 0.28 35.53
C GLN A 17 21.41 -0.46 34.31
N THR A 18 20.68 -1.48 33.90
CA THR A 18 21.01 -2.24 32.70
C THR A 18 20.70 -1.40 31.47
N LYS A 19 21.30 -1.73 30.34
CA LYS A 19 21.03 -1.03 29.07
C LYS A 19 19.53 -1.02 28.73
N SER A 20 18.79 -2.08 29.08
CA SER A 20 17.34 -2.12 28.90
C SER A 20 16.60 -1.16 29.84
N ASP A 21 17.10 -0.92 31.05
CA ASP A 21 16.47 0.03 31.98
C ASP A 21 16.59 1.47 31.46
N TYR A 22 17.70 1.80 30.80
CA TYR A 22 17.87 3.10 30.14
C TYR A 22 16.97 3.23 28.90
N GLU A 23 16.91 2.20 28.05
CA GLU A 23 16.05 2.19 26.86
C GLU A 23 14.57 2.31 27.26
N ASN A 24 14.12 1.59 28.29
CA ASN A 24 12.75 1.70 28.81
C ASN A 24 12.43 3.09 29.37
N ALA A 25 13.38 3.71 30.10
CA ALA A 25 13.19 5.05 30.65
C ALA A 25 13.16 6.14 29.56
N GLU A 26 13.89 5.96 28.46
CA GLU A 26 13.80 6.84 27.29
C GLU A 26 12.47 6.67 26.56
N GLU A 27 11.96 5.43 26.41
CA GLU A 27 10.64 5.18 25.83
C GLU A 27 9.52 5.82 26.66
N GLU A 28 9.50 5.63 27.98
CA GLU A 28 8.49 6.26 28.88
C GLU A 28 8.54 7.79 28.81
N LYS A 29 9.74 8.37 28.75
CA LYS A 29 9.91 9.82 28.62
C LYS A 29 9.40 10.34 27.27
N GLN A 30 9.66 9.61 26.19
CA GLN A 30 9.18 9.98 24.86
C GLN A 30 7.65 9.88 24.77
N GLU A 31 7.05 8.84 25.34
CA GLU A 31 5.59 8.70 25.43
C GLU A 31 4.96 9.87 26.20
N ALA A 32 5.54 10.27 27.33
CA ALA A 32 5.05 11.41 28.10
C ALA A 32 5.15 12.74 27.31
N LEU A 33 6.22 12.93 26.53
CA LEU A 33 6.38 14.11 25.67
C LEU A 33 5.36 14.14 24.53
N ASP A 34 5.08 13.01 23.90
CA ASP A 34 4.09 12.92 22.83
C ASP A 34 2.66 13.14 23.37
N VAL A 35 2.35 12.66 24.58
CA VAL A 35 1.06 12.93 25.25
C VAL A 35 0.91 14.42 25.57
N ASP A 36 1.93 15.07 26.15
CA ASP A 36 1.94 16.51 26.42
C ASP A 36 1.79 17.34 25.12
N HIS A 37 2.35 16.85 24.02
CA HIS A 37 2.21 17.48 22.70
C HIS A 37 0.76 17.43 22.19
N LEU A 38 0.07 16.29 22.33
CA LEU A 38 -1.35 16.15 21.97
C LEU A 38 -2.26 16.97 22.88
N GLU A 39 -1.99 16.98 24.19
CA GLU A 39 -2.77 17.78 25.16
C GLU A 39 -2.67 19.28 24.86
N LYS A 40 -1.48 19.77 24.46
CA LYS A 40 -1.28 21.16 24.01
C LYS A 40 -2.09 21.51 22.76
N MET A 41 -2.44 20.53 21.94
CA MET A 41 -3.32 20.70 20.78
C MET A 41 -4.81 20.58 21.13
N GLY A 42 -5.14 20.37 22.40
CA GLY A 42 -6.51 20.17 22.86
C GLY A 42 -7.06 18.78 22.57
N TYR A 43 -6.19 17.80 22.29
CA TYR A 43 -6.59 16.43 22.06
C TYR A 43 -6.10 15.48 23.14
N LYS A 44 -6.97 14.56 23.53
CA LYS A 44 -6.66 13.51 24.49
C LYS A 44 -6.40 12.21 23.75
N GLN A 45 -5.22 11.63 23.94
CA GLN A 45 -4.86 10.33 23.36
C GLN A 45 -5.82 9.23 23.86
N GLU A 46 -6.47 8.52 22.94
CA GLU A 46 -7.39 7.41 23.26
C GLU A 46 -6.82 6.04 22.84
N LEU A 47 -5.91 6.00 21.86
CA LEU A 47 -5.28 4.75 21.38
C LEU A 47 -3.93 4.45 22.08
N HIS A 48 -3.62 3.16 22.24
CA HIS A 48 -2.37 2.70 22.84
C HIS A 48 -1.25 2.65 21.79
N ARG A 49 -0.07 3.22 22.13
CA ARG A 49 1.12 3.16 21.28
C ARG A 49 1.70 1.75 21.28
N GLY A 50 1.58 1.07 20.15
CA GLY A 50 2.04 -0.31 19.96
C GLY A 50 2.91 -0.52 18.73
N PHE A 51 2.93 0.43 17.79
CA PHE A 51 3.69 0.34 16.55
C PHE A 51 5.10 0.91 16.73
N SER A 52 6.10 0.08 16.44
CA SER A 52 7.47 0.53 16.17
C SER A 52 7.54 1.21 14.80
N SER A 53 8.59 2.01 14.54
CA SER A 53 8.78 2.64 13.23
C SER A 53 8.85 1.62 12.08
N PHE A 54 9.54 0.48 12.26
CA PHE A 54 9.53 -0.54 11.21
C PHE A 54 8.13 -1.10 10.95
N MET A 55 7.31 -1.31 12.00
CA MET A 55 5.94 -1.79 11.86
C MET A 55 5.04 -0.78 11.14
N SER A 56 5.20 0.51 11.44
CA SER A 56 4.43 1.57 10.79
C SER A 56 4.83 1.74 9.32
N PHE A 57 6.14 1.73 9.01
CA PHE A 57 6.61 1.66 7.62
C PHE A 57 6.08 0.43 6.88
N ALA A 58 6.21 -0.75 7.48
CA ALA A 58 5.74 -2.01 6.92
C ALA A 58 4.23 -1.97 6.65
N PHE A 59 3.46 -1.30 7.51
CA PHE A 59 2.03 -1.07 7.33
C PHE A 59 1.74 -0.21 6.12
N CYS A 60 2.40 0.94 5.99
CA CYS A 60 2.18 1.85 4.88
C CYS A 60 2.56 1.22 3.54
N PHE A 61 3.69 0.51 3.51
CA PHE A 61 4.14 -0.21 2.31
C PHE A 61 3.15 -1.31 1.91
N THR A 62 2.68 -2.08 2.90
CA THR A 62 1.68 -3.12 2.74
C THR A 62 0.32 -2.60 2.30
N SER A 63 -0.11 -1.45 2.84
CA SER A 63 -1.39 -0.82 2.49
C SER A 63 -1.35 -0.19 1.10
N THR A 64 -0.21 0.36 0.69
CA THR A 64 0.00 0.86 -0.69
C THR A 64 0.01 -0.29 -1.70
N SER A 65 0.58 -1.44 -1.32
CA SER A 65 0.67 -2.68 -2.12
C SER A 65 0.84 -2.45 -3.63
N VAL A 66 1.95 -1.82 -4.01
CA VAL A 66 2.11 -1.29 -5.37
C VAL A 66 1.96 -2.35 -6.48
N VAL A 67 2.42 -3.57 -6.23
CA VAL A 67 2.35 -4.69 -7.20
C VAL A 67 0.91 -5.11 -7.46
N VAL A 68 0.13 -5.23 -6.39
CA VAL A 68 -1.27 -5.62 -6.46
C VAL A 68 -2.08 -4.53 -7.16
N SER A 69 -1.81 -3.27 -6.86
CA SER A 69 -2.49 -2.14 -7.47
C SER A 69 -2.13 -1.96 -8.95
N ILE A 70 -0.88 -2.23 -9.34
CA ILE A 70 -0.50 -2.31 -10.76
C ILE A 70 -1.24 -3.46 -11.43
N ALA A 71 -1.23 -4.67 -10.85
CA ALA A 71 -1.90 -5.83 -11.43
C ALA A 71 -3.40 -5.58 -11.62
N LEU A 72 -4.07 -4.98 -10.62
CA LEU A 72 -5.48 -4.61 -10.69
C LEU A 72 -5.79 -3.64 -11.83
N SER A 73 -4.91 -2.67 -12.07
CA SER A 73 -5.10 -1.62 -13.08
C SER A 73 -4.42 -1.94 -14.41
N PHE A 74 -3.79 -3.10 -14.54
CA PHE A 74 -2.93 -3.43 -15.67
C PHE A 74 -3.71 -3.55 -16.98
N ASP A 75 -4.84 -4.26 -16.94
CA ASP A 75 -5.75 -4.43 -18.08
C ASP A 75 -6.18 -3.07 -18.67
N TYR A 76 -6.67 -2.20 -17.80
CA TYR A 76 -7.08 -0.85 -18.17
C TYR A 76 -5.91 -0.04 -18.74
N THR A 77 -4.74 -0.14 -18.12
CA THR A 77 -3.54 0.61 -18.54
C THR A 77 -3.05 0.16 -19.92
N LEU A 78 -3.05 -1.14 -20.20
CA LEU A 78 -2.67 -1.69 -21.49
C LEU A 78 -3.64 -1.29 -22.60
N LYS A 79 -4.95 -1.43 -22.37
CA LYS A 79 -5.99 -1.16 -23.36
C LYS A 79 -6.14 0.33 -23.68
N THR A 80 -5.82 1.21 -22.73
CA THR A 80 -5.98 2.65 -22.93
C THR A 80 -4.76 3.33 -23.52
N GLY A 81 -3.54 3.04 -23.03
CA GLY A 81 -2.32 3.74 -23.43
C GLY A 81 -1.16 2.86 -23.94
N GLY A 82 -1.19 1.56 -23.65
CA GLY A 82 -0.08 0.65 -23.95
C GLY A 82 1.16 0.89 -23.09
N SER A 83 2.28 0.24 -23.46
CA SER A 83 3.51 0.18 -22.65
C SER A 83 4.16 1.56 -22.45
N GLY A 84 4.34 2.33 -23.52
CA GLY A 84 5.03 3.62 -23.46
C GLY A 84 4.28 4.62 -22.59
N VAL A 85 2.96 4.74 -22.77
CA VAL A 85 2.15 5.63 -21.92
C VAL A 85 2.17 5.16 -20.46
N ALA A 86 2.12 3.85 -20.20
CA ALA A 86 2.22 3.32 -18.84
C ALA A 86 3.54 3.70 -18.15
N VAL A 87 4.67 3.55 -18.84
CA VAL A 87 6.01 3.87 -18.31
C VAL A 87 6.15 5.36 -17.99
N TRP A 88 5.78 6.24 -18.94
CA TRP A 88 5.91 7.68 -18.74
C TRP A 88 4.91 8.21 -17.71
N SER A 89 3.68 7.70 -17.71
CA SER A 89 2.69 8.02 -16.67
C SER A 89 3.18 7.59 -15.29
N TRP A 90 3.84 6.43 -15.17
CA TRP A 90 4.43 5.98 -13.92
C TRP A 90 5.49 6.94 -13.42
N MET A 91 6.44 7.33 -14.28
CA MET A 91 7.53 8.24 -13.91
C MET A 91 7.02 9.62 -13.51
N ILE A 92 6.12 10.20 -14.31
CA ILE A 92 5.57 11.54 -14.07
C ILE A 92 4.65 11.51 -12.84
N GLY A 93 3.74 10.55 -12.75
CA GLY A 93 2.83 10.38 -11.63
C GLY A 93 3.58 10.16 -10.32
N SER A 94 4.60 9.28 -10.31
CA SER A 94 5.43 9.05 -9.13
C SER A 94 6.14 10.32 -8.66
N LEU A 95 6.71 11.10 -9.58
CA LEU A 95 7.39 12.35 -9.25
C LEU A 95 6.44 13.32 -8.53
N PHE A 96 5.24 13.54 -9.07
CA PHE A 96 4.26 14.43 -8.45
C PHE A 96 3.75 13.88 -7.11
N THR A 97 3.52 12.57 -6.99
CA THR A 97 3.12 11.96 -5.72
C THR A 97 4.20 12.13 -4.65
N ILE A 98 5.48 12.01 -4.99
CA ILE A 98 6.59 12.25 -4.05
C ILE A 98 6.59 13.71 -3.56
N LEU A 99 6.34 14.69 -4.44
CA LEU A 99 6.24 16.10 -4.04
C LEU A 99 5.07 16.34 -3.07
N VAL A 100 3.93 15.71 -3.32
CA VAL A 100 2.79 15.73 -2.39
C VAL A 100 3.15 15.05 -1.07
N ALA A 101 3.87 13.94 -1.11
CA ALA A 101 4.33 13.23 0.08
C ALA A 101 5.24 14.09 0.97
N TYR A 102 6.17 14.85 0.39
CA TYR A 102 6.96 15.82 1.14
C TYR A 102 6.10 16.90 1.81
N SER A 103 5.11 17.43 1.09
CA SER A 103 4.21 18.46 1.63
C SER A 103 3.37 17.91 2.80
N LEU A 104 2.85 16.68 2.68
CA LEU A 104 2.12 16.03 3.76
C LEU A 104 3.02 15.66 4.94
N ALA A 105 4.27 15.28 4.69
CA ALA A 105 5.23 14.99 5.74
C ALA A 105 5.56 16.24 6.59
N GLU A 106 5.69 17.42 5.97
CA GLU A 106 5.86 18.67 6.71
C GLU A 106 4.69 18.93 7.65
N ILE A 107 3.45 18.79 7.15
CA ILE A 107 2.23 18.97 7.96
C ILE A 107 2.17 17.93 9.09
N CYS A 108 2.44 16.65 8.79
CA CYS A 108 2.42 15.55 9.74
C CYS A 108 3.44 15.74 10.87
N SER A 109 4.61 16.35 10.58
CA SER A 109 5.62 16.64 11.60
C SER A 109 5.17 17.66 12.64
N VAL A 110 4.26 18.57 12.26
CA VAL A 110 3.69 19.60 13.14
C VAL A 110 2.43 19.09 13.82
N TYR A 111 1.63 18.27 13.13
CA TYR A 111 0.34 17.75 13.63
C TYR A 111 0.29 16.21 13.57
N PRO A 112 1.08 15.49 14.40
CA PRO A 112 1.15 14.03 14.40
C PRO A 112 -0.03 13.41 15.15
N HIS A 113 -1.21 13.50 14.55
CA HIS A 113 -2.49 13.16 15.15
C HIS A 113 -3.28 12.18 14.28
N ALA A 114 -4.04 11.24 14.87
CA ALA A 114 -4.88 10.32 14.09
C ALA A 114 -6.01 11.05 13.35
N GLY A 115 -6.45 10.55 12.21
CA GLY A 115 -7.39 11.28 11.35
C GLY A 115 -6.73 12.20 10.31
N SER A 116 -5.39 12.31 10.31
CA SER A 116 -4.60 12.69 9.13
C SER A 116 -5.16 13.93 8.39
N VAL A 117 -5.37 13.82 7.07
CA VAL A 117 -5.74 14.90 6.16
C VAL A 117 -7.01 15.66 6.53
N TYR A 118 -8.04 15.02 7.11
CA TYR A 118 -9.27 15.75 7.45
C TYR A 118 -9.08 16.66 8.67
N HIS A 119 -8.30 16.22 9.65
CA HIS A 119 -7.95 17.04 10.80
C HIS A 119 -7.04 18.19 10.37
N TRP A 120 -6.00 17.90 9.59
CA TRP A 120 -5.07 18.91 9.08
C TRP A 120 -5.78 19.98 8.24
N SER A 121 -6.73 19.57 7.41
CA SER A 121 -7.49 20.52 6.58
C SER A 121 -8.32 21.50 7.42
N GLY A 122 -8.86 21.07 8.56
CA GLY A 122 -9.58 21.94 9.49
C GLY A 122 -8.65 22.90 10.24
N GLN A 123 -7.51 22.41 10.73
CA GLN A 123 -6.52 23.21 11.46
C GLN A 123 -5.88 24.30 10.60
N LEU A 124 -5.65 24.02 9.32
CA LEU A 124 -5.03 24.94 8.37
C LEU A 124 -6.05 25.89 7.71
N ALA A 125 -7.34 25.59 7.82
CA ALA A 125 -8.40 26.42 7.26
C ALA A 125 -8.72 27.64 8.12
N PRO A 126 -9.21 28.74 7.53
CA PRO A 126 -9.81 29.84 8.28
C PRO A 126 -10.93 29.35 9.20
N ALA A 127 -10.99 29.89 10.43
CA ALA A 127 -11.89 29.44 11.50
C ALA A 127 -13.37 29.27 11.06
N ASP A 128 -13.87 30.19 10.23
CA ASP A 128 -15.26 30.18 9.75
C ASP A 128 -15.55 29.02 8.78
N SER A 129 -14.53 28.55 8.06
CA SER A 129 -14.63 27.50 7.03
C SER A 129 -14.07 26.15 7.48
N ALA A 130 -13.35 26.10 8.61
CA ALA A 130 -12.67 24.92 9.11
C ALA A 130 -13.59 23.68 9.26
N PRO A 131 -14.82 23.79 9.83
CA PRO A 131 -15.71 22.64 9.94
C PRO A 131 -16.15 22.10 8.58
N LEU A 132 -16.41 22.99 7.61
CA LEU A 132 -16.90 22.62 6.29
C LEU A 132 -15.80 21.96 5.45
N ILE A 133 -14.59 22.54 5.45
CA ILE A 133 -13.44 21.99 4.73
C ILE A 133 -13.04 20.63 5.30
N SER A 134 -13.00 20.52 6.63
CA SER A 134 -12.72 19.25 7.32
C SER A 134 -13.77 18.17 6.99
N TYR A 135 -15.06 18.54 6.97
CA TYR A 135 -16.14 17.62 6.61
C TYR A 135 -15.99 17.08 5.18
N PHE A 136 -15.77 17.94 4.18
CA PHE A 136 -15.61 17.49 2.80
C PHE A 136 -14.31 16.68 2.60
N CYS A 137 -13.21 17.08 3.26
CA CYS A 137 -11.96 16.33 3.22
C CYS A 137 -12.13 14.93 3.82
N GLY A 138 -12.79 14.81 4.97
CA GLY A 138 -13.11 13.55 5.63
C GLY A 138 -14.01 12.68 4.76
N TRP A 139 -15.08 13.24 4.18
CA TRP A 139 -16.00 12.48 3.33
C TRP A 139 -15.33 11.95 2.05
N LEU A 140 -14.52 12.77 1.37
CA LEU A 140 -13.77 12.33 0.19
C LEU A 140 -12.73 11.25 0.54
N SER A 141 -12.07 11.39 1.70
CA SER A 141 -11.14 10.38 2.21
C SER A 141 -11.85 9.07 2.51
N PHE A 142 -13.00 9.11 3.19
CA PHE A 142 -13.81 7.94 3.50
C PHE A 142 -14.28 7.21 2.23
N VAL A 143 -14.88 7.93 1.28
CA VAL A 143 -15.34 7.35 0.01
C VAL A 143 -14.18 6.76 -0.78
N GLY A 144 -13.02 7.43 -0.80
CA GLY A 144 -11.80 6.93 -1.44
C GLY A 144 -11.32 5.61 -0.85
N ASN A 145 -11.27 5.51 0.48
CA ASN A 145 -10.83 4.29 1.17
C ASN A 145 -11.84 3.14 0.98
N VAL A 146 -13.15 3.39 1.13
CA VAL A 146 -14.18 2.36 0.91
C VAL A 146 -14.17 1.84 -0.54
N THR A 147 -14.00 2.74 -1.51
CA THR A 147 -13.90 2.33 -2.93
C THR A 147 -12.58 1.58 -3.20
N GLY A 148 -11.50 1.97 -2.52
CA GLY A 148 -10.22 1.24 -2.53
C GLY A 148 -10.36 -0.19 -2.00
N ASP A 149 -11.00 -0.36 -0.85
CA ASP A 149 -11.28 -1.68 -0.26
C ASP A 149 -12.09 -2.57 -1.21
N ALA A 150 -13.14 -2.01 -1.83
CA ALA A 150 -13.93 -2.72 -2.84
C ALA A 150 -13.09 -3.10 -4.07
N SER A 151 -12.18 -2.23 -4.50
CA SER A 151 -11.27 -2.47 -5.62
C SER A 151 -10.29 -3.62 -5.33
N TYR A 152 -9.72 -3.67 -4.12
CA TYR A 152 -8.87 -4.80 -3.69
C TYR A 152 -9.64 -6.11 -3.62
N CYS A 153 -10.90 -6.11 -3.18
CA CYS A 153 -11.74 -7.31 -3.21
C CYS A 153 -11.98 -7.78 -4.64
N SER A 154 -12.34 -6.86 -5.54
CA SER A 154 -12.56 -7.19 -6.95
C SER A 154 -11.30 -7.77 -7.58
N GLY A 155 -10.11 -7.22 -7.29
CA GLY A 155 -8.85 -7.77 -7.76
C GLY A 155 -8.52 -9.14 -7.18
N PHE A 156 -8.75 -9.35 -5.87
CA PHE A 156 -8.58 -10.67 -5.25
C PHE A 156 -9.44 -11.72 -5.97
N VAL A 157 -10.70 -11.39 -6.24
CA VAL A 157 -11.63 -12.28 -6.94
C VAL A 157 -11.27 -12.45 -8.41
N SER A 158 -10.79 -11.41 -9.11
CA SER A 158 -10.26 -11.51 -10.48
C SER A 158 -9.11 -12.52 -10.57
N ILE A 159 -8.12 -12.40 -9.67
CA ILE A 159 -6.99 -13.32 -9.62
C ILE A 159 -7.42 -14.73 -9.21
N LEU A 160 -8.37 -14.87 -8.28
CA LEU A 160 -8.95 -16.17 -7.92
C LEU A 160 -9.65 -16.82 -9.11
N ASN A 161 -10.42 -16.04 -9.87
CA ASN A 161 -11.09 -16.49 -11.09
C ASN A 161 -10.06 -16.92 -12.14
N ALA A 162 -8.96 -16.17 -12.29
CA ALA A 162 -7.86 -16.54 -13.17
C ALA A 162 -7.21 -17.89 -12.77
N VAL A 163 -7.06 -18.19 -11.47
CA VAL A 163 -6.60 -19.52 -11.00
C VAL A 163 -7.56 -20.64 -11.41
N ILE A 164 -8.87 -20.38 -11.37
CA ILE A 164 -9.90 -21.34 -11.79
C ILE A 164 -9.83 -21.56 -13.31
N MET A 165 -9.77 -20.47 -14.08
CA MET A 165 -9.67 -20.50 -15.55
C MET A 165 -8.40 -21.20 -16.03
N LEU A 166 -7.27 -21.05 -15.34
CA LEU A 166 -6.04 -21.78 -15.65
C LEU A 166 -6.21 -23.31 -15.58
N HIS A 167 -7.16 -23.82 -14.79
CA HIS A 167 -7.47 -25.25 -14.69
C HIS A 167 -8.53 -25.72 -15.70
N ASP A 168 -8.75 -24.96 -16.78
CA ASP A 168 -9.77 -25.23 -17.80
C ASP A 168 -11.19 -25.37 -17.23
N LYS A 169 -11.49 -24.67 -16.13
CA LYS A 169 -12.83 -24.60 -15.54
C LYS A 169 -13.56 -23.33 -16.01
N PRO A 170 -14.90 -23.35 -16.08
CA PRO A 170 -15.67 -22.17 -16.42
C PRO A 170 -15.38 -21.03 -15.43
N SER A 171 -15.36 -19.80 -15.94
CA SER A 171 -15.21 -18.62 -15.11
C SER A 171 -16.35 -18.51 -14.10
N LEU A 172 -16.06 -17.91 -12.96
CA LEU A 172 -17.06 -17.59 -11.95
C LEU A 172 -18.08 -16.59 -12.51
N SER A 173 -19.36 -16.86 -12.29
CA SER A 173 -20.41 -15.91 -12.65
C SER A 173 -20.24 -14.59 -11.87
N THR A 174 -20.71 -13.47 -12.41
CA THR A 174 -20.65 -12.17 -11.72
C THR A 174 -21.28 -12.24 -10.32
N THR A 175 -22.36 -12.99 -10.15
CA THR A 175 -23.00 -13.20 -8.84
C THR A 175 -22.07 -13.91 -7.86
N ASP A 176 -21.39 -14.97 -8.31
CA ASP A 176 -20.43 -15.70 -7.46
C ASP A 176 -19.23 -14.82 -7.10
N GLN A 177 -18.74 -14.02 -8.06
CA GLN A 177 -17.65 -13.08 -7.82
C GLN A 177 -18.02 -12.05 -6.74
N VAL A 178 -19.24 -11.51 -6.77
CA VAL A 178 -19.75 -10.59 -5.75
C VAL A 178 -19.90 -11.30 -4.39
N LEU A 179 -20.45 -12.50 -4.36
CA LEU A 179 -20.61 -13.28 -3.12
C LEU A 179 -19.25 -13.59 -2.47
N ILE A 180 -18.26 -13.99 -3.25
CA ILE A 180 -16.89 -14.23 -2.75
C ILE A 180 -16.28 -12.92 -2.25
N SER A 181 -16.48 -11.80 -2.95
CA SER A 181 -16.00 -10.49 -2.49
C SER A 181 -16.57 -10.13 -1.11
N ILE A 182 -17.87 -10.35 -0.90
CA ILE A 182 -18.52 -10.14 0.40
C ILE A 182 -17.90 -11.03 1.47
N ILE A 183 -17.69 -12.32 1.19
CA ILE A 183 -17.07 -13.26 2.12
C ILE A 183 -15.65 -12.80 2.50
N VAL A 184 -14.86 -12.38 1.51
CA VAL A 184 -13.49 -11.89 1.72
C VAL A 184 -13.49 -10.64 2.60
N LEU A 185 -14.39 -9.68 2.37
CA LEU A 185 -14.56 -8.50 3.25
C LEU A 185 -14.85 -8.89 4.69
N PHE A 186 -15.72 -9.89 4.92
CA PHE A 186 -15.96 -10.40 6.27
C PHE A 186 -14.71 -11.01 6.90
N THR A 187 -13.88 -11.72 6.13
CA THR A 187 -12.61 -12.26 6.65
C THR A 187 -11.63 -11.14 7.02
N TRP A 188 -11.49 -10.11 6.18
CA TRP A 188 -10.64 -8.96 6.47
C TRP A 188 -11.13 -8.20 7.70
N SER A 189 -12.44 -8.02 7.82
CA SER A 189 -13.08 -7.40 8.99
C SER A 189 -12.83 -8.22 10.27
N ALA A 190 -12.93 -9.55 10.20
CA ALA A 190 -12.64 -10.43 11.33
C ALA A 190 -11.17 -10.32 11.77
N VAL A 191 -10.22 -10.29 10.83
CA VAL A 191 -8.80 -10.06 11.15
C VAL A 191 -8.58 -8.69 11.80
N ASN A 192 -9.33 -7.67 11.38
CA ASN A 192 -9.27 -6.32 11.94
C ASN A 192 -9.87 -6.21 13.35
N THR A 193 -10.60 -7.22 13.84
CA THR A 193 -11.10 -7.26 15.23
C THR A 193 -10.08 -7.82 16.23
N LEU A 194 -8.93 -8.30 15.74
CA LEU A 194 -7.85 -8.82 16.59
C LEU A 194 -7.20 -7.71 17.41
N ARG A 195 -6.47 -8.10 18.46
CA ARG A 195 -5.74 -7.13 19.31
C ARG A 195 -4.60 -6.48 18.52
N ILE A 196 -4.28 -5.23 18.84
CA ILE A 196 -3.20 -4.41 18.21
C ILE A 196 -1.90 -5.21 18.04
N ASN A 197 -1.45 -5.94 19.07
CA ASN A 197 -0.21 -6.73 18.99
C ASN A 197 -0.25 -7.85 17.94
N GLN A 198 -1.42 -8.48 17.75
CA GLN A 198 -1.60 -9.54 16.74
C GLN A 198 -1.66 -8.93 15.34
N GLN A 199 -2.33 -7.79 15.20
CA GLN A 199 -2.42 -7.04 13.96
C GLN A 199 -1.05 -6.53 13.50
N GLY A 200 -0.23 -6.01 14.41
CA GLY A 200 1.14 -5.60 14.12
C GLY A 200 2.00 -6.76 13.60
N TRP A 201 1.84 -7.98 14.15
CA TRP A 201 2.56 -9.16 13.66
C TRP A 201 2.10 -9.60 12.26
N ILE A 202 0.79 -9.65 12.02
CA ILE A 202 0.21 -9.97 10.69
C ILE A 202 0.69 -8.97 9.65
N ASN A 203 0.73 -7.69 10.01
CA ASN A 203 1.19 -6.64 9.12
C ASN A 203 2.69 -6.75 8.77
N ASN A 204 3.55 -7.08 9.73
CA ASN A 204 4.96 -7.33 9.45
C ASN A 204 5.15 -8.53 8.51
N LEU A 205 4.42 -9.62 8.76
CA LEU A 205 4.44 -10.80 7.90
C LEU A 205 3.96 -10.45 6.49
N SER A 206 2.89 -9.67 6.39
CA SER A 206 2.34 -9.16 5.14
C SER A 206 3.37 -8.36 4.34
N ALA A 207 4.07 -7.42 4.98
CA ALA A 207 5.09 -6.61 4.32
C ALA A 207 6.24 -7.45 3.77
N ILE A 208 6.77 -8.39 4.58
CA ILE A 208 7.83 -9.30 4.16
C ILE A 208 7.36 -10.18 3.00
N PHE A 209 6.14 -10.71 3.12
CA PHE A 209 5.55 -11.54 2.06
C PHE A 209 5.44 -10.76 0.76
N GLN A 210 4.84 -9.56 0.78
CA GLN A 210 4.63 -8.77 -0.43
C GLN A 210 5.95 -8.31 -1.06
N LEU A 211 6.93 -7.90 -0.26
CA LEU A 211 8.28 -7.58 -0.75
C LEU A 211 8.93 -8.80 -1.41
N SER A 212 8.86 -9.97 -0.77
CA SER A 212 9.44 -11.19 -1.31
C SER A 212 8.72 -11.67 -2.57
N ALA A 213 7.39 -11.63 -2.60
CA ALA A 213 6.56 -11.99 -3.75
C ALA A 213 6.87 -11.07 -4.93
N THR A 214 6.97 -9.76 -4.68
CA THR A 214 7.37 -8.77 -5.70
C THR A 214 8.73 -9.13 -6.30
N LEU A 215 9.73 -9.37 -5.45
CA LEU A 215 11.08 -9.70 -5.91
C LEU A 215 11.11 -11.01 -6.69
N ILE A 216 10.39 -12.04 -6.21
CA ILE A 216 10.28 -13.33 -6.88
C ILE A 216 9.64 -13.17 -8.26
N ILE A 217 8.50 -12.48 -8.37
CA ILE A 217 7.80 -12.27 -9.64
C ILE A 217 8.72 -11.54 -10.62
N VAL A 218 9.36 -10.44 -10.19
CA VAL A 218 10.29 -9.67 -11.03
C VAL A 218 11.44 -10.52 -11.54
N ILE A 219 12.14 -11.23 -10.66
CA ILE A 219 13.30 -12.06 -11.03
C ILE A 219 12.88 -13.17 -11.98
N VAL A 220 11.77 -13.85 -11.69
CA VAL A 220 11.26 -14.95 -12.50
C VAL A 220 10.89 -14.46 -13.90
N LEU A 221 10.19 -13.33 -14.03
CA LEU A 221 9.84 -12.78 -15.33
C LEU A 221 11.08 -12.37 -16.13
N PHE A 222 12.06 -11.70 -15.51
CA PHE A 222 13.30 -11.31 -16.19
C PHE A 222 14.14 -12.50 -16.67
N ILE A 223 14.16 -13.61 -15.93
CA ILE A 223 15.00 -14.77 -16.26
C ILE A 223 14.28 -15.72 -17.22
N MET A 224 12.99 -15.96 -17.01
CA MET A 224 12.27 -17.05 -17.68
C MET A 224 11.56 -16.62 -18.95
N THR A 225 11.34 -15.32 -19.18
CA THR A 225 10.70 -14.82 -20.40
C THR A 225 11.49 -15.23 -21.65
N PRO A 226 10.91 -16.04 -22.56
CA PRO A 226 11.64 -16.56 -23.72
C PRO A 226 12.05 -15.47 -24.71
N LYS A 227 11.20 -14.46 -24.88
CA LYS A 227 11.43 -13.32 -25.77
C LYS A 227 10.99 -12.04 -25.10
N HIS A 228 11.96 -11.22 -24.73
CA HIS A 228 11.70 -9.92 -24.15
C HIS A 228 11.30 -8.91 -25.23
N ALA A 229 10.44 -7.97 -24.88
CA ALA A 229 10.17 -6.78 -25.67
C ALA A 229 11.46 -5.94 -25.84
N THR A 230 11.57 -5.18 -26.92
CA THR A 230 12.71 -4.27 -27.06
C THR A 230 12.53 -3.05 -26.14
N VAL A 231 13.63 -2.39 -25.75
CA VAL A 231 13.57 -1.14 -24.98
C VAL A 231 12.73 -0.09 -25.71
N HIS A 232 12.81 -0.04 -27.03
CA HIS A 232 12.00 0.87 -27.82
C HIS A 232 10.50 0.57 -27.67
N ASP A 233 10.11 -0.71 -27.75
CA ASP A 233 8.71 -1.10 -27.63
C ASP A 233 8.15 -0.81 -26.23
N VAL A 234 8.93 -1.05 -25.18
CA VAL A 234 8.50 -0.78 -23.80
C VAL A 234 8.29 0.72 -23.55
N PHE A 235 9.19 1.58 -24.03
CA PHE A 235 9.16 3.01 -23.71
C PHE A 235 8.36 3.87 -24.71
N PHE A 236 8.14 3.39 -25.93
CA PHE A 236 7.56 4.20 -27.01
C PHE A 236 6.40 3.54 -27.76
N SER A 237 6.11 2.25 -27.55
CA SER A 237 4.92 1.66 -28.14
C SER A 237 3.67 2.18 -27.43
N THR A 238 2.67 2.59 -28.21
CA THR A 238 1.40 3.10 -27.70
C THR A 238 0.27 2.27 -28.26
N TYR A 239 -0.73 2.00 -27.43
CA TYR A 239 -1.97 1.36 -27.84
C TYR A 239 -3.14 2.21 -27.36
N ASN A 240 -4.10 2.51 -28.23
CA ASN A 240 -5.27 3.31 -27.88
C ASN A 240 -6.55 2.59 -28.32
N GLY A 241 -7.07 1.73 -27.44
CA GLY A 241 -8.35 1.06 -27.63
C GLY A 241 -9.57 1.94 -27.32
N THR A 242 -9.38 3.17 -26.83
CA THR A 242 -10.50 4.03 -26.37
C THR A 242 -11.15 4.86 -27.46
N GLY A 243 -10.44 5.11 -28.56
CA GLY A 243 -10.85 6.08 -29.58
C GLY A 243 -10.79 7.55 -29.14
N LEU A 244 -10.30 7.83 -27.92
CA LEU A 244 -10.17 9.18 -27.38
C LEU A 244 -8.87 9.85 -27.87
N PRO A 245 -8.78 11.18 -27.82
CA PRO A 245 -7.55 11.90 -28.14
C PRO A 245 -6.38 11.44 -27.26
N PHE A 246 -5.19 11.32 -27.86
CA PHE A 246 -3.99 10.80 -27.18
C PHE A 246 -3.66 11.53 -25.87
N VAL A 247 -3.84 12.85 -25.81
CA VAL A 247 -3.63 13.64 -24.58
C VAL A 247 -4.53 13.17 -23.44
N TYR A 248 -5.79 12.85 -23.75
CA TYR A 248 -6.74 12.38 -22.74
C TYR A 248 -6.38 10.97 -22.26
N VAL A 249 -5.90 10.11 -23.16
CA VAL A 249 -5.33 8.79 -22.82
C VAL A 249 -4.15 8.92 -21.85
N CYS A 250 -3.24 9.88 -22.09
CA CYS A 250 -2.14 10.14 -21.15
C CYS A 250 -2.65 10.57 -19.77
N CYS A 251 -3.66 11.45 -19.71
CA CYS A 251 -4.26 11.87 -18.43
C CYS A 251 -4.90 10.70 -17.68
N ILE A 252 -5.59 9.81 -18.39
CA ILE A 252 -6.19 8.60 -17.84
C ILE A 252 -5.12 7.66 -17.28
N SER A 253 -4.03 7.43 -18.01
CA SER A 253 -2.98 6.49 -17.58
C SER A 253 -2.24 6.98 -16.32
N ILE A 254 -2.13 8.30 -16.13
CA ILE A 254 -1.64 8.88 -14.88
C ILE A 254 -2.55 8.50 -13.70
N LEU A 255 -3.87 8.38 -13.90
CA LEU A 255 -4.79 7.96 -12.84
C LEU A 255 -4.46 6.56 -12.31
N SER A 256 -4.10 5.60 -13.17
CA SER A 256 -3.65 4.27 -12.75
C SER A 256 -2.40 4.33 -11.87
N THR A 257 -1.48 5.24 -12.17
CA THR A 257 -0.27 5.47 -11.35
C THR A 257 -0.63 6.08 -10.00
N LEU A 258 -1.50 7.09 -9.98
CA LEU A 258 -1.96 7.73 -8.75
C LEU A 258 -2.72 6.76 -7.84
N PHE A 259 -3.55 5.90 -8.43
CA PHE A 259 -4.21 4.80 -7.72
C PHE A 259 -3.19 3.84 -7.12
N SER A 260 -2.20 3.42 -7.91
CA SER A 260 -1.17 2.46 -7.47
C SER A 260 -0.26 2.96 -6.36
N LEU A 261 -0.09 4.28 -6.29
CA LEU A 261 0.67 4.93 -5.23
C LEU A 261 -0.22 5.47 -4.11
N SER A 262 -1.52 5.16 -4.08
CA SER A 262 -2.38 5.57 -2.96
C SER A 262 -2.01 4.82 -1.66
N GLY A 263 -2.29 5.38 -0.49
CA GLY A 263 -2.02 4.72 0.80
C GLY A 263 -0.64 5.00 1.44
N TYR A 264 0.26 5.71 0.76
CA TYR A 264 1.57 6.09 1.32
C TYR A 264 1.48 6.96 2.59
N ALA A 265 0.36 7.67 2.78
CA ALA A 265 0.09 8.48 3.97
C ALA A 265 -0.57 7.69 5.11
N GLY A 266 -0.58 6.35 5.06
CA GLY A 266 -1.18 5.51 6.08
C GLY A 266 -0.60 5.70 7.48
N SER A 267 0.68 6.06 7.61
CA SER A 267 1.35 6.27 8.91
C SER A 267 0.77 7.46 9.67
N ALA A 268 0.22 8.44 8.95
CA ALA A 268 -0.49 9.56 9.56
C ALA A 268 -1.80 9.11 10.23
N ASN A 269 -2.51 8.14 9.63
CA ASN A 269 -3.72 7.58 10.23
C ASN A 269 -3.41 6.77 11.51
N LEU A 270 -2.20 6.20 11.61
CA LEU A 270 -1.72 5.45 12.77
C LEU A 270 -0.83 6.29 13.70
N ALA A 271 -0.82 7.61 13.57
CA ALA A 271 0.07 8.47 14.34
C ALA A 271 -0.11 8.28 15.86
N GLU A 272 -1.35 8.11 16.35
CA GLU A 272 -1.61 7.86 17.78
C GLU A 272 -1.12 6.50 18.28
N GLU A 273 -1.01 5.50 17.41
CA GLU A 273 -0.54 4.15 17.75
C GLU A 273 0.97 4.00 17.58
N THR A 274 1.66 5.04 17.08
CA THR A 274 3.07 5.02 16.70
C THR A 274 3.95 5.71 17.75
N LYS A 275 5.11 5.12 18.06
CA LYS A 275 6.12 5.73 18.94
C LYS A 275 6.85 6.89 18.22
N ASP A 276 7.05 8.03 18.89
CA ASP A 276 7.70 9.24 18.35
C ASP A 276 7.03 9.71 17.03
N ALA A 277 5.71 9.83 17.06
CA ALA A 277 4.89 10.03 15.86
C ALA A 277 5.28 11.30 15.06
N GLY A 278 5.69 12.37 15.74
CA GLY A 278 6.13 13.62 15.11
C GLY A 278 7.38 13.51 14.23
N ARG A 279 8.18 12.46 14.41
CA ARG A 279 9.38 12.20 13.59
C ARG A 279 9.24 10.95 12.75
N THR A 280 8.60 9.93 13.29
CA THR A 280 8.43 8.62 12.67
C THR A 280 7.46 8.68 11.50
N ALA A 281 6.23 9.17 11.72
CA ALA A 281 5.20 9.24 10.70
C ALA A 281 5.61 10.03 9.44
N PRO A 282 6.16 11.26 9.52
CA PRO A 282 6.52 12.03 8.32
C PRO A 282 7.66 11.40 7.50
N LYS A 283 8.64 10.77 8.17
CA LYS A 283 9.70 10.02 7.46
C LYS A 283 9.12 8.84 6.70
N GLU A 284 8.16 8.14 7.30
CA GLU A 284 7.53 6.97 6.72
C GLU A 284 6.62 7.29 5.53
N ILE A 285 5.94 8.44 5.55
CA ILE A 285 5.16 8.93 4.40
C ILE A 285 6.08 9.02 3.16
N VAL A 286 7.22 9.69 3.31
CA VAL A 286 8.17 9.90 2.21
C VAL A 286 8.85 8.59 1.81
N LEU A 287 9.34 7.81 2.79
CA LEU A 287 10.05 6.56 2.52
C LEU A 287 9.15 5.54 1.83
N THR A 288 7.90 5.39 2.29
CA THR A 288 6.93 4.50 1.67
C THR A 288 6.65 4.92 0.24
N CYS A 289 6.42 6.21 0.00
CA CYS A 289 6.15 6.73 -1.34
C CYS A 289 7.31 6.43 -2.31
N ILE A 290 8.56 6.72 -1.91
CA ILE A 290 9.74 6.49 -2.75
C ILE A 290 9.98 4.99 -2.98
N CYS A 291 9.90 4.16 -1.93
CA CYS A 291 10.08 2.72 -2.04
C CYS A 291 9.02 2.08 -2.94
N SER A 292 7.75 2.49 -2.80
CA SER A 292 6.65 2.02 -3.65
C SER A 292 6.81 2.48 -5.09
N ALA A 293 7.22 3.73 -5.34
CA ALA A 293 7.48 4.23 -6.70
C ALA A 293 8.58 3.42 -7.41
N ILE A 294 9.67 3.11 -6.72
CA ILE A 294 10.77 2.31 -7.27
C ILE A 294 10.34 0.85 -7.48
N ALA A 295 9.77 0.21 -6.45
CA ALA A 295 9.35 -1.19 -6.53
C ALA A 295 8.29 -1.41 -7.61
N GLY A 296 7.30 -0.51 -7.68
CA GLY A 296 6.27 -0.54 -8.71
C GLY A 296 6.84 -0.29 -10.11
N PHE A 297 7.81 0.61 -10.26
CA PHE A 297 8.46 0.83 -11.57
C PHE A 297 9.20 -0.42 -12.04
N VAL A 298 9.96 -1.08 -11.16
CA VAL A 298 10.69 -2.31 -11.49
C VAL A 298 9.72 -3.43 -11.85
N TYR A 299 8.62 -3.58 -11.10
CA TYR A 299 7.57 -4.55 -11.41
C TYR A 299 6.89 -4.27 -12.75
N LEU A 300 6.47 -3.01 -12.98
CA LEU A 300 5.85 -2.58 -14.24
C LEU A 300 6.75 -2.89 -15.43
N LEU A 301 8.04 -2.56 -15.34
CA LEU A 301 9.00 -2.89 -16.40
C LEU A 301 9.10 -4.41 -16.61
N ALA A 302 9.19 -5.23 -15.56
CA ALA A 302 9.28 -6.68 -15.69
C ALA A 302 8.07 -7.27 -16.45
N VAL A 303 6.86 -6.80 -16.13
CA VAL A 303 5.64 -7.24 -16.83
C VAL A 303 5.62 -6.73 -18.28
N LEU A 304 5.93 -5.46 -18.53
CA LEU A 304 5.95 -4.90 -19.90
C LEU A 304 7.03 -5.52 -20.79
N PHE A 305 8.22 -5.82 -20.26
CA PHE A 305 9.27 -6.52 -21.00
C PHE A 305 8.88 -7.96 -21.35
N THR A 306 7.88 -8.54 -20.66
CA THR A 306 7.34 -9.87 -20.96
C THR A 306 6.42 -9.87 -22.18
N ILE A 307 5.93 -8.69 -22.63
CA ILE A 307 4.94 -8.56 -23.72
C ILE A 307 5.58 -7.89 -24.94
N PRO A 308 6.05 -8.65 -25.96
CA PRO A 308 6.72 -8.06 -27.13
C PRO A 308 5.82 -7.20 -28.02
N ASN A 309 4.52 -7.49 -28.07
CA ASN A 309 3.57 -6.75 -28.89
C ASN A 309 2.24 -6.61 -28.14
N ILE A 310 2.01 -5.41 -27.60
CA ILE A 310 0.83 -5.07 -26.79
C ILE A 310 -0.47 -5.24 -27.60
N ALA A 311 -0.49 -4.77 -28.85
CA ALA A 311 -1.70 -4.83 -29.68
C ALA A 311 -2.11 -6.28 -29.98
N GLN A 312 -1.14 -7.14 -30.28
CA GLN A 312 -1.39 -8.56 -30.47
C GLN A 312 -1.79 -9.24 -29.17
N PHE A 313 -1.13 -8.91 -28.06
CA PHE A 313 -1.44 -9.46 -26.74
C PHE A 313 -2.89 -9.18 -26.31
N VAL A 314 -3.33 -7.92 -26.41
CA VAL A 314 -4.70 -7.52 -26.07
C VAL A 314 -5.70 -8.26 -26.96
N LYS A 315 -5.44 -8.31 -28.27
CA LYS A 315 -6.30 -9.00 -29.23
C LYS A 315 -6.38 -10.50 -28.96
N ASP A 316 -5.25 -11.16 -28.70
CA ASP A 316 -5.20 -12.59 -28.40
C ASP A 316 -5.98 -12.89 -27.12
N ASN A 317 -5.91 -12.02 -26.11
CA ASN A 317 -6.66 -12.24 -24.87
C ASN A 317 -8.18 -12.04 -25.08
N GLU A 318 -8.58 -11.03 -25.85
CA GLU A 318 -9.98 -10.80 -26.26
C GLU A 318 -10.55 -11.94 -27.11
N GLU A 319 -9.75 -12.54 -28.02
CA GLU A 319 -10.20 -13.69 -28.83
C GLU A 319 -10.40 -14.98 -28.00
N ASN A 320 -9.78 -15.07 -26.81
CA ASN A 320 -9.93 -16.18 -25.87
C ASN A 320 -10.98 -15.90 -24.78
N GLU A 321 -11.93 -15.00 -25.06
CA GLU A 321 -13.07 -14.73 -24.18
C GLU A 321 -13.93 -15.99 -23.99
N ASN A 322 -14.24 -16.31 -22.73
CA ASN A 322 -15.05 -17.47 -22.38
C ASN A 322 -16.54 -17.26 -22.69
N GLU A 323 -17.35 -18.31 -22.56
CA GLU A 323 -18.81 -18.28 -22.78
C GLU A 323 -19.55 -17.20 -21.93
N ASN A 324 -18.96 -16.78 -20.82
CA ASN A 324 -19.50 -15.76 -19.92
C ASN A 324 -19.09 -14.32 -20.30
N GLY A 325 -18.26 -14.13 -21.32
CA GLY A 325 -17.70 -12.81 -21.66
C GLY A 325 -16.47 -12.41 -20.82
N ASP A 326 -15.87 -13.36 -20.10
CA ASP A 326 -14.70 -13.10 -19.26
C ASP A 326 -13.41 -13.49 -19.99
N THR A 327 -12.39 -12.63 -19.90
CA THR A 327 -11.03 -12.91 -20.35
C THR A 327 -10.13 -13.26 -19.16
N LEU A 328 -8.99 -13.91 -19.43
CA LEU A 328 -8.00 -14.15 -18.39
C LEU A 328 -7.40 -12.80 -17.96
N ASP A 329 -7.25 -12.58 -16.65
CA ASP A 329 -6.60 -11.36 -16.13
C ASP A 329 -5.27 -11.08 -16.85
N ASP A 330 -5.09 -9.88 -17.39
CA ASP A 330 -3.94 -9.50 -18.23
C ASP A 330 -2.59 -9.72 -17.53
N THR A 331 -2.54 -9.59 -16.19
CA THR A 331 -1.33 -9.89 -15.42
C THR A 331 -1.00 -11.38 -15.48
N VAL A 332 -2.02 -12.23 -15.32
CA VAL A 332 -1.88 -13.69 -15.38
C VAL A 332 -1.63 -14.18 -16.80
N ALA A 333 -2.27 -13.56 -17.80
CA ALA A 333 -1.98 -13.81 -19.21
C ALA A 333 -0.51 -13.47 -19.54
N THR A 334 0.03 -12.40 -18.95
CA THR A 334 1.46 -12.06 -19.07
C THR A 334 2.36 -13.14 -18.46
N PHE A 335 2.01 -13.66 -17.28
CA PHE A 335 2.77 -14.76 -16.67
C PHE A 335 2.78 -16.02 -17.55
N LYS A 336 1.66 -16.31 -18.24
CA LYS A 336 1.52 -17.42 -19.19
C LYS A 336 2.43 -17.28 -20.42
N LEU A 337 2.78 -16.05 -20.83
CA LEU A 337 3.77 -15.84 -21.90
C LEU A 337 5.19 -16.19 -21.47
N ALA A 338 5.53 -15.96 -20.19
CA ALA A 338 6.87 -16.21 -19.67
C ALA A 338 7.08 -17.66 -19.19
N LEU A 339 6.04 -18.32 -18.71
CA LEU A 339 6.18 -19.52 -17.87
C LEU A 339 5.36 -20.70 -18.36
N SER A 340 5.74 -21.89 -17.89
CA SER A 340 4.89 -23.08 -17.97
C SER A 340 3.64 -22.92 -17.09
N TYR A 341 2.68 -23.84 -17.25
CA TYR A 341 1.47 -23.89 -16.44
C TYR A 341 1.75 -23.78 -14.93
N HIS A 342 2.67 -24.60 -14.42
CA HIS A 342 3.00 -24.61 -12.99
C HIS A 342 3.67 -23.32 -12.54
N GLY A 343 4.54 -22.72 -13.36
CA GLY A 343 5.17 -21.44 -13.03
C GLY A 343 4.16 -20.31 -12.97
N THR A 344 3.25 -20.27 -13.95
CA THR A 344 2.13 -19.30 -14.00
C THR A 344 1.28 -19.43 -12.74
N LEU A 345 0.85 -20.65 -12.40
CA LEU A 345 0.04 -20.92 -11.21
C LEU A 345 0.72 -20.43 -9.93
N ILE A 346 2.02 -20.68 -9.76
CA ILE A 346 2.78 -20.25 -8.57
C ILE A 346 2.79 -18.72 -8.46
N LEU A 347 3.09 -18.00 -9.55
CA LEU A 347 3.10 -16.53 -9.51
C LEU A 347 1.70 -15.96 -9.27
N THR A 348 0.67 -16.56 -9.85
CA THR A 348 -0.73 -16.16 -9.62
C THR A 348 -1.14 -16.37 -8.15
N ILE A 349 -0.73 -17.48 -7.53
CA ILE A 349 -1.00 -17.73 -6.09
C ILE A 349 -0.26 -16.73 -5.21
N LEU A 350 1.00 -16.39 -5.53
CA LEU A 350 1.73 -15.36 -4.81
C LEU A 350 0.98 -14.02 -4.87
N LEU A 351 0.53 -13.63 -6.07
CA LEU A 351 -0.24 -12.41 -6.28
C LEU A 351 -1.58 -12.44 -5.53
N LEU A 352 -2.28 -13.57 -5.52
CA LEU A 352 -3.53 -13.76 -4.79
C LEU A 352 -3.37 -13.54 -3.28
N ILE A 353 -2.30 -14.10 -2.69
CA ILE A 353 -1.98 -13.91 -1.27
C ILE A 353 -1.60 -12.44 -1.01
N SER A 354 -0.87 -11.80 -1.92
CA SER A 354 -0.58 -10.36 -1.83
C SER A 354 -1.85 -9.50 -1.84
N PHE A 355 -2.83 -9.81 -2.71
CA PHE A 355 -4.14 -9.14 -2.72
C PHE A 355 -4.85 -9.26 -1.36
N TYR A 356 -4.86 -10.47 -0.77
CA TYR A 356 -5.47 -10.68 0.54
C TYR A 356 -4.83 -9.83 1.62
N PHE A 357 -3.49 -9.81 1.65
CA PHE A 357 -2.71 -9.06 2.61
C PHE A 357 -2.84 -7.54 2.45
N ALA A 358 -2.90 -7.05 1.21
CA ALA A 358 -3.17 -5.65 0.91
C ALA A 358 -4.55 -5.22 1.42
N GLY A 359 -5.58 -6.02 1.14
CA GLY A 359 -6.95 -5.75 1.58
C GLY A 359 -7.13 -5.72 3.09
N VAL A 360 -6.47 -6.63 3.83
CA VAL A 360 -6.48 -6.61 5.31
C VAL A 360 -5.97 -5.28 5.84
N ALA A 361 -4.85 -4.79 5.30
CA ALA A 361 -4.24 -3.53 5.73
C ALA A 361 -5.00 -2.28 5.24
N SER A 362 -5.65 -2.37 4.08
CA SER A 362 -6.51 -1.30 3.57
C SER A 362 -7.69 -1.07 4.52
N ILE A 363 -8.42 -2.12 4.92
CA ILE A 363 -9.51 -2.01 5.92
C ILE A 363 -8.99 -1.44 7.24
N THR A 364 -7.80 -1.86 7.68
CA THR A 364 -7.14 -1.34 8.88
C THR A 364 -6.94 0.18 8.84
N SER A 365 -6.66 0.74 7.66
CA SER A 365 -6.57 2.19 7.46
C SER A 365 -7.96 2.82 7.43
N THR A 366 -8.92 2.23 6.70
CA THR A 366 -10.29 2.72 6.58
C THR A 366 -10.99 2.87 7.93
N THR A 367 -10.80 1.93 8.86
CA THR A 367 -11.44 1.97 10.18
C THR A 367 -10.87 3.02 11.13
N ARG A 368 -9.75 3.66 10.79
CA ARG A 368 -9.08 4.70 11.60
C ARG A 368 -9.28 6.12 11.07
N LEU A 369 -10.07 6.28 10.01
CA LEU A 369 -10.60 7.57 9.57
C LEU A 369 -11.83 7.93 10.41
#